data_AF-A0AAV2S9T0-F1
#
_entry.id   AF-A0AAV2S9T0-F1
#
_cell.length_a   1.000
_cell.length_b   1.000
_cell.length_c   1.000
_cell.angle_alpha   90.00
_cell.angle_beta   90.00
_cell.angle_gamma   90.00
#
_symmetry.space_group_name_H-M   'P 1'
#
loop_
_entity.id
_entity.type
_entity.pdbx_description
1 polymer ?
#
loop_
_entity_poly.entity_id
_entity_poly.type
_entity_poly.pdbx_seq_one_letter_code
_entity_poly.pdbx_strand_id
1 'polypeptide(L)'
;MPTSQLFGVNNSGHVFSLSTDQSSWREIAYIGIEFKRLASHESVIWALGGDHQVYVYVYGSSVPIRVCEESYENQRWNPMESFTSNLLPTDRAHFSSADGLTDRTLAFIHLPTLAWTWEGPWHLHDTFQGQALDKEAWTYSVDFPRSYSADKRWNSCVRRRKWVRYRRYVALDTWSAVPPIHQDHTKEPFIDISVGGGEVPGEDADKLMVWGVTALNRVRCTF
;
A
#
# COMPACT_ATOMS: atom_id res chain seq x y z
N MET A 1 31.03 -8.35 -11.08
CA MET A 1 29.66 -8.79 -10.77
C MET A 1 29.14 -7.87 -9.67
N PRO A 2 27.92 -7.33 -9.77
CA PRO A 2 27.30 -6.65 -8.63
C PRO A 2 27.23 -7.62 -7.46
N THR A 3 27.47 -7.13 -6.24
CA THR A 3 27.30 -7.94 -5.04
C THR A 3 25.82 -8.24 -4.84
N SER A 4 25.44 -9.50 -4.74
CA SER A 4 24.08 -9.92 -4.40
C SER A 4 24.05 -10.61 -3.03
N GLN A 5 22.85 -10.79 -2.49
CA GLN A 5 22.65 -11.51 -1.24
C GLN A 5 21.96 -12.84 -1.49
N LEU A 6 22.46 -13.88 -0.82
CA LEU A 6 21.82 -15.19 -0.72
C LEU A 6 21.21 -15.32 0.68
N PHE A 7 20.08 -16.01 0.76
CA PHE A 7 19.38 -16.25 2.02
C PHE A 7 19.17 -17.74 2.22
N GLY A 8 19.23 -18.17 3.48
CA GLY A 8 19.00 -19.54 3.87
C GLY A 8 18.30 -19.61 5.21
N VAL A 9 17.49 -20.66 5.40
CA VAL A 9 16.87 -20.99 6.68
C VAL A 9 17.38 -22.37 7.11
N ASN A 10 17.75 -22.52 8.37
CA ASN A 10 18.21 -23.81 8.90
C ASN A 10 17.05 -24.66 9.47
N ASN A 11 17.35 -25.88 9.92
CA ASN A 11 16.34 -26.79 10.48
C ASN A 11 15.69 -26.28 11.79
N SER A 12 16.31 -25.33 12.47
CA SER A 12 15.74 -24.66 13.65
C SER A 12 14.89 -23.43 13.28
N GLY A 13 14.76 -23.11 12.00
CA GLY A 13 14.02 -21.96 11.50
C GLY A 13 14.73 -20.61 11.61
N HIS A 14 16.04 -20.61 11.87
CA HIS A 14 16.84 -19.38 11.92
C HIS A 14 17.28 -18.97 10.51
N VAL A 15 17.28 -17.66 10.24
CA VAL A 15 17.57 -17.10 8.92
C VAL A 15 18.99 -16.57 8.88
N PHE A 16 19.68 -16.86 7.77
CA PHE A 16 21.03 -16.42 7.51
C PHE A 16 21.10 -15.69 6.16
N SER A 17 21.95 -14.68 6.08
CA SER A 17 22.33 -14.02 4.84
C SER A 17 23.80 -14.27 4.51
N LEU A 18 24.11 -14.36 3.22
CA LEU A 18 25.46 -14.43 2.70
C LEU A 18 25.56 -13.46 1.53
N SER A 19 26.40 -12.44 1.69
CA SER A 19 26.78 -11.56 0.59
C SER A 19 27.75 -12.31 -0.35
N THR A 20 27.59 -12.19 -1.66
CA THR A 20 28.42 -12.94 -2.63
C THR A 20 29.90 -12.53 -2.64
N ASP A 21 30.25 -11.43 -2.00
CA ASP A 21 31.63 -10.96 -1.78
C ASP A 21 32.22 -11.41 -0.42
N GLN A 22 31.42 -12.09 0.40
CA GLN A 22 31.82 -12.59 1.71
C GLN A 22 31.94 -14.12 1.69
N SER A 23 32.65 -14.67 2.69
CA SER A 23 32.92 -16.12 2.80
C SER A 23 32.15 -16.81 3.92
N SER A 24 31.30 -16.08 4.66
CA SER A 24 30.61 -16.61 5.84
C SER A 24 29.16 -16.14 5.90
N TRP A 25 28.25 -17.07 6.21
CA TRP A 25 26.87 -16.77 6.54
C TRP A 25 26.79 -15.97 7.84
N ARG A 26 25.91 -14.97 7.87
CA ARG A 26 25.58 -14.18 9.06
C ARG A 26 24.13 -14.41 9.43
N GLU A 27 23.88 -14.63 10.71
CA GLU A 27 22.52 -14.79 11.21
C GLU A 27 21.79 -13.44 11.21
N ILE A 28 20.56 -13.43 10.69
CA ILE A 28 19.63 -12.30 10.83
C ILE A 28 19.00 -12.38 12.21
N ALA A 29 18.82 -11.23 12.87
CA ALA A 29 18.33 -11.15 14.24
C ALA A 29 17.09 -12.04 14.48
N TYR A 30 17.22 -12.98 15.42
CA TYR A 30 16.14 -13.86 15.84
C TYR A 30 15.17 -13.10 16.72
N ILE A 31 13.89 -13.11 16.33
CA ILE A 31 12.81 -12.40 17.06
C ILE A 31 11.87 -13.36 17.81
N GLY A 32 12.29 -14.61 18.05
CA GLY A 32 11.43 -15.61 18.70
C GLY A 32 10.45 -16.30 17.76
N ILE A 33 10.75 -16.32 16.46
CA ILE A 33 9.89 -16.92 15.43
C ILE A 33 10.76 -17.81 14.54
N GLU A 34 10.43 -19.11 14.50
CA GLU A 34 11.07 -20.05 13.60
C GLU A 34 10.45 -19.97 12.21
N PHE A 35 11.25 -19.77 11.17
CA PHE A 35 10.77 -19.69 9.79
C PHE A 35 10.86 -21.05 9.08
N LYS A 36 9.89 -21.31 8.20
CA LYS A 36 9.80 -22.52 7.37
C LYS A 36 10.28 -22.28 5.94
N ARG A 37 9.99 -21.10 5.40
CA ARG A 37 10.28 -20.77 4.00
C ARG A 37 10.64 -19.30 3.86
N LEU A 38 11.51 -19.01 2.89
CA LEU A 38 11.92 -17.66 2.52
C LEU A 38 11.63 -17.43 1.03
N ALA A 39 11.30 -16.20 0.69
CA ALA A 39 11.23 -15.71 -0.67
C ALA A 39 11.78 -14.27 -0.68
N SER A 40 12.82 -14.00 -1.46
CA SER A 40 13.51 -12.70 -1.44
C SER A 40 13.51 -12.03 -2.80
N HIS A 41 13.41 -10.71 -2.81
CA HIS A 41 13.60 -9.88 -3.99
C HIS A 41 14.38 -8.63 -3.58
N GLU A 42 15.54 -8.41 -4.20
CA GLU A 42 16.44 -7.29 -3.89
C GLU A 42 16.75 -7.14 -2.39
N SER A 43 16.25 -6.07 -1.75
CA SER A 43 16.48 -5.70 -0.36
C SER A 43 15.35 -6.14 0.58
N VAL A 44 14.41 -6.95 0.10
CA VAL A 44 13.26 -7.42 0.87
C VAL A 44 13.23 -8.94 0.93
N ILE A 45 13.04 -9.47 2.13
CA ILE A 45 12.85 -10.89 2.40
C ILE A 45 11.44 -11.08 2.95
N TRP A 46 10.69 -11.98 2.33
CA TRP A 46 9.43 -12.50 2.84
C TRP A 46 9.67 -13.87 3.44
N ALA A 47 9.03 -14.16 4.57
CA ALA A 47 9.20 -15.41 5.28
C ALA A 47 7.85 -15.97 5.74
N LEU A 48 7.73 -17.30 5.69
CA LEU A 48 6.61 -18.03 6.25
C LEU A 48 7.02 -18.58 7.61
N GLY A 49 6.36 -18.13 8.67
CA GLY A 49 6.62 -18.56 10.03
C GLY A 49 6.12 -19.99 10.31
N GLY A 50 6.67 -20.59 11.36
CA GLY A 50 6.23 -21.85 11.93
C GLY A 50 4.75 -21.84 12.34
N ASP A 51 4.26 -20.66 12.70
CA ASP A 51 2.89 -20.32 13.07
C ASP A 51 1.95 -20.10 11.85
N HIS A 52 2.44 -20.33 10.64
CA HIS A 52 1.71 -20.12 9.38
C HIS A 52 1.34 -18.67 9.06
N GLN A 53 2.04 -17.70 9.65
CA GLN A 53 1.92 -16.29 9.31
C GLN A 53 3.05 -15.82 8.39
N VAL A 54 2.81 -14.73 7.68
CA VAL A 54 3.78 -14.13 6.77
C VAL A 54 4.48 -12.98 7.47
N TYR A 55 5.79 -12.91 7.29
CA TYR A 55 6.65 -11.87 7.83
C TYR A 55 7.46 -11.25 6.70
N VAL A 56 7.81 -9.98 6.88
CA VAL A 56 8.67 -9.24 5.97
C VAL A 56 9.85 -8.65 6.72
N TYR A 57 11.03 -8.75 6.12
CA TYR A 57 12.26 -8.09 6.55
C TYR A 57 12.71 -7.19 5.41
N VAL A 58 12.87 -5.90 5.70
CA VAL A 58 13.32 -4.91 4.73
C VAL A 58 14.66 -4.37 5.21
N TYR A 59 15.70 -4.54 4.40
CA TYR A 59 17.01 -3.95 4.70
C TYR A 59 16.93 -2.42 4.66
N GLY A 60 17.65 -1.77 5.56
CA GLY A 60 17.80 -0.32 5.59
C GLY A 60 18.31 0.19 4.24
N SER A 61 17.58 1.16 3.67
CA SER A 61 17.94 1.86 2.44
C SER A 61 18.04 3.36 2.70
N SER A 62 18.86 4.06 1.90
CA SER A 62 18.90 5.52 1.90
C SER A 62 17.61 6.14 1.35
N VAL A 63 16.85 5.39 0.56
CA VAL A 63 15.57 5.81 -0.01
C VAL A 63 14.43 5.32 0.89
N PRO A 64 13.60 6.23 1.45
CA PRO A 64 12.48 5.82 2.29
C PRO A 64 11.35 5.20 1.47
N ILE A 65 10.79 4.10 1.98
CA ILE A 65 9.58 3.49 1.41
C ILE A 65 8.36 4.31 1.84
N ARG A 66 7.67 4.91 0.87
CA ARG A 66 6.53 5.78 1.09
C ARG A 66 5.34 5.33 0.27
N VAL A 67 4.15 5.45 0.86
CA VAL A 67 2.87 5.24 0.17
C VAL A 67 2.03 6.49 0.34
N CYS A 68 1.53 7.02 -0.78
CA CYS A 68 0.57 8.11 -0.79
C CYS A 68 -0.84 7.53 -0.62
N GLU A 69 -1.49 7.84 0.50
CA GLU A 69 -2.91 7.58 0.68
C GLU A 69 -3.70 8.75 0.11
N GLU A 70 -4.75 8.43 -0.63
CA GLU A 70 -5.59 9.42 -1.32
C GLU A 70 -7.06 9.27 -0.92
N SER A 71 -7.76 10.39 -0.90
CA SER A 71 -9.21 10.44 -0.77
C SER A 71 -9.74 11.68 -1.50
N TYR A 72 -10.88 11.55 -2.17
CA TYR A 72 -11.50 12.64 -2.92
C TYR A 72 -12.73 13.11 -2.17
N GLU A 73 -12.71 14.36 -1.69
CA GLU A 73 -13.89 15.00 -1.12
C GLU A 73 -14.77 15.52 -2.23
N ASN A 74 -16.06 15.17 -2.21
CA ASN A 74 -17.04 15.45 -3.25
C ASN A 74 -18.12 16.39 -2.72
N GLN A 75 -18.51 17.36 -3.53
CA GLN A 75 -19.61 18.27 -3.27
C GLN A 75 -20.47 18.45 -4.53
N ARG A 76 -21.77 18.67 -4.32
CA ARG A 76 -22.73 18.97 -5.38
C ARG A 76 -23.27 20.37 -5.20
N TRP A 77 -23.41 21.08 -6.32
CA TRP A 77 -24.05 22.39 -6.36
C TRP A 77 -25.56 22.24 -6.23
N ASN A 78 -26.18 23.04 -5.37
CA ASN A 78 -27.61 23.23 -5.33
C ASN A 78 -27.96 24.74 -5.42
N PRO A 79 -29.19 25.10 -5.85
CA PRO A 79 -29.56 26.50 -6.03
C PRO A 79 -29.63 27.34 -4.74
N MET A 80 -29.74 26.70 -3.57
CA MET A 80 -29.97 27.38 -2.30
C MET A 80 -28.68 27.66 -1.52
N GLU A 81 -27.75 26.71 -1.51
CA GLU A 81 -26.55 26.66 -0.66
C GLU A 81 -25.25 26.60 -1.47
N SER A 82 -25.33 26.69 -2.81
CA SER A 82 -24.18 26.49 -3.70
C SER A 82 -23.60 25.08 -3.55
N PHE A 83 -22.27 24.91 -3.59
CA PHE A 83 -21.64 23.60 -3.39
C PHE A 83 -21.71 23.14 -1.94
N THR A 84 -22.34 21.99 -1.71
CA THR A 84 -22.57 21.39 -0.40
C THR A 84 -22.16 19.91 -0.37
N SER A 85 -21.94 19.39 0.83
CA SER A 85 -21.74 17.96 1.10
C SER A 85 -23.05 17.16 1.10
N ASN A 86 -24.20 17.82 0.97
CA ASN A 86 -25.51 17.18 0.79
C ASN A 86 -25.61 16.60 -0.62
N LEU A 87 -25.12 15.38 -0.79
CA LEU A 87 -25.13 14.64 -2.04
C LEU A 87 -26.46 13.91 -2.25
N LEU A 88 -26.81 13.64 -3.51
CA LEU A 88 -28.00 12.86 -3.86
C LEU A 88 -27.80 11.38 -3.49
N PRO A 89 -28.87 10.60 -3.24
CA PRO A 89 -28.75 9.18 -2.95
C PRO A 89 -28.04 8.35 -4.04
N THR A 90 -28.07 8.84 -5.30
CA THR A 90 -27.39 8.22 -6.45
C THR A 90 -25.98 8.74 -6.67
N ASP A 91 -25.54 9.73 -5.89
CA ASP A 91 -24.18 10.23 -5.95
C ASP A 91 -23.22 9.29 -5.22
N ARG A 92 -21.93 9.50 -5.47
CA ARG A 92 -20.85 8.90 -4.69
C ARG A 92 -20.85 9.35 -3.23
N ALA A 93 -20.09 8.64 -2.41
CA ALA A 93 -19.81 9.04 -1.03
C ALA A 93 -19.16 10.44 -0.94
N HIS A 94 -19.42 11.15 0.16
CA HIS A 94 -18.84 12.48 0.41
C HIS A 94 -17.31 12.47 0.34
N PHE A 95 -16.67 11.39 0.81
CA PHE A 95 -15.28 11.08 0.53
C PHE A 95 -15.20 9.78 -0.24
N SER A 96 -14.44 9.74 -1.34
CA SER A 96 -14.41 8.56 -2.21
C SER A 96 -13.02 8.23 -2.74
N SER A 97 -12.88 7.02 -3.30
CA SER A 97 -11.80 6.65 -4.21
C SER A 97 -11.82 7.51 -5.49
N ALA A 98 -10.73 7.43 -6.27
CA ALA A 98 -10.55 8.22 -7.50
C ALA A 98 -11.64 7.94 -8.55
N ASP A 99 -12.10 6.69 -8.63
CA ASP A 99 -13.21 6.24 -9.48
C ASP A 99 -14.60 6.59 -8.90
N GLY A 100 -14.67 7.00 -7.63
CA GLY A 100 -15.91 7.35 -6.94
C GLY A 100 -16.73 6.17 -6.43
N LEU A 101 -16.22 4.93 -6.52
CA LEU A 101 -16.99 3.72 -6.20
C LEU A 101 -16.91 3.29 -4.74
N THR A 102 -15.83 3.67 -4.04
CA THR A 102 -15.59 3.26 -2.65
C THR A 102 -15.62 4.48 -1.74
N ASP A 103 -16.30 4.38 -0.60
CA ASP A 103 -16.19 5.38 0.47
C ASP A 103 -14.76 5.37 1.04
N ARG A 104 -14.14 6.55 1.09
CA ARG A 104 -12.80 6.77 1.63
C ARG A 104 -12.77 7.91 2.64
N THR A 105 -13.73 7.93 3.54
CA THR A 105 -13.76 8.88 4.66
C THR A 105 -12.42 8.91 5.41
N LEU A 106 -11.83 10.11 5.53
CA LEU A 106 -10.47 10.30 6.03
C LEU A 106 -10.22 9.67 7.41
N ALA A 107 -11.24 9.69 8.28
CA ALA A 107 -11.16 9.17 9.65
C ALA A 107 -11.04 7.64 9.72
N PHE A 108 -11.47 6.92 8.68
CA PHE A 108 -11.42 5.45 8.60
C PHE A 108 -10.19 4.92 7.87
N ILE A 109 -9.33 5.81 7.36
CA ILE A 109 -8.06 5.43 6.75
C ILE A 109 -7.01 5.30 7.85
N HIS A 110 -6.69 4.05 8.18
CA HIS A 110 -5.73 3.70 9.21
C HIS A 110 -4.46 3.10 8.61
N LEU A 111 -3.36 3.13 9.38
CA LEU A 111 -2.14 2.42 9.01
C LEU A 111 -2.41 0.91 9.07
N PRO A 112 -1.92 0.11 8.12
CA PRO A 112 -2.22 -1.32 8.09
C PRO A 112 -1.55 -2.07 9.25
N THR A 113 -0.38 -1.62 9.68
CA THR A 113 0.37 -2.17 10.82
C THR A 113 1.19 -1.09 11.53
N LEU A 114 1.76 -1.45 12.69
CA LEU A 114 2.72 -0.61 13.42
C LEU A 114 4.06 -0.44 12.68
N ALA A 115 4.29 -1.17 11.59
CA ALA A 115 5.47 -1.00 10.74
C ALA A 115 5.41 0.27 9.88
N TRP A 116 4.29 0.99 9.93
CA TRP A 116 4.10 2.25 9.22
C TRP A 116 3.92 3.39 10.22
N THR A 117 4.28 4.59 9.79
CA THR A 117 3.94 5.82 10.48
C THR A 117 3.47 6.88 9.50
N TRP A 118 2.61 7.80 9.96
CA TRP A 118 2.22 8.95 9.16
C TRP A 118 3.35 9.99 9.17
N GLU A 119 3.74 10.48 7.99
CA GLU A 119 4.74 11.56 7.90
C GLU A 119 4.15 12.93 8.25
N GLY A 120 2.82 13.08 8.15
CA GLY A 120 2.13 14.33 8.42
C GLY A 120 0.62 14.18 8.47
N PRO A 121 -0.12 15.28 8.65
CA PRO A 121 -1.57 15.29 8.52
C PRO A 121 -2.00 15.17 7.06
N TRP A 122 -3.31 14.96 6.85
CA TRP A 122 -3.93 15.13 5.54
C TRP A 122 -3.74 16.56 5.05
N HIS A 123 -3.41 16.71 3.77
CA HIS A 123 -3.33 18.00 3.10
C HIS A 123 -3.92 17.92 1.70
N LEU A 124 -4.23 19.08 1.13
CA LEU A 124 -4.77 19.17 -0.21
C LEU A 124 -3.67 18.97 -1.25
N HIS A 125 -3.97 18.19 -2.27
CA HIS A 125 -3.13 18.09 -3.46
C HIS A 125 -3.48 19.24 -4.41
N ASP A 126 -2.56 20.19 -4.55
CA ASP A 126 -2.75 21.48 -5.20
C ASP A 126 -2.49 21.47 -6.72
N THR A 127 -2.24 20.30 -7.31
CA THR A 127 -1.91 20.18 -8.73
C THR A 127 -2.90 19.23 -9.42
N PHE A 128 -3.35 19.60 -10.62
CA PHE A 128 -4.20 18.77 -11.46
C PHE A 128 -3.69 18.80 -12.90
N GLN A 129 -3.30 17.64 -13.44
CA GLN A 129 -2.76 17.51 -14.80
C GLN A 129 -1.61 18.48 -15.11
N GLY A 130 -0.75 18.75 -14.11
CA GLY A 130 0.38 19.68 -14.24
C GLY A 130 0.03 21.16 -14.06
N GLN A 131 -1.25 21.51 -13.91
CA GLN A 131 -1.70 22.86 -13.60
C GLN A 131 -1.87 23.04 -12.09
N ALA A 132 -1.37 24.15 -11.54
CA ALA A 132 -1.65 24.54 -10.16
C ALA A 132 -3.13 24.91 -10.00
N LEU A 133 -3.78 24.36 -8.98
CA LEU A 133 -5.15 24.67 -8.60
C LEU A 133 -5.21 25.93 -7.73
N ASP A 134 -6.43 26.39 -7.47
CA ASP A 134 -6.68 27.44 -6.48
C ASP A 134 -6.30 26.99 -5.06
N LYS A 135 -6.38 27.93 -4.09
CA LYS A 135 -6.04 27.66 -2.68
C LYS A 135 -6.84 26.52 -2.05
N GLU A 136 -8.01 26.20 -2.59
CA GLU A 136 -8.88 25.14 -2.06
C GLU A 136 -8.76 23.82 -2.84
N ALA A 137 -7.95 23.79 -3.89
CA ALA A 137 -7.65 22.63 -4.72
C ALA A 137 -8.88 21.94 -5.31
N TRP A 138 -9.93 22.71 -5.64
CA TRP A 138 -11.13 22.15 -6.26
C TRP A 138 -10.93 21.87 -7.74
N THR A 139 -11.53 20.77 -8.18
CA THR A 139 -11.72 20.44 -9.59
C THR A 139 -13.21 20.27 -9.84
N TYR A 140 -13.67 20.61 -11.04
CA TYR A 140 -15.08 20.76 -11.36
C TYR A 140 -15.51 19.84 -12.50
N SER A 141 -16.75 19.36 -12.46
CA SER A 141 -17.37 18.59 -13.55
C SER A 141 -18.83 19.00 -13.71
N VAL A 142 -19.39 18.71 -14.87
CA VAL A 142 -20.82 18.92 -15.16
C VAL A 142 -21.66 17.93 -14.35
N ASP A 143 -21.22 16.68 -14.24
CA ASP A 143 -21.86 15.67 -13.41
C ASP A 143 -20.87 14.55 -13.02
N PHE A 144 -21.34 13.65 -12.17
CA PHE A 144 -20.72 12.36 -11.90
C PHE A 144 -21.13 11.34 -12.98
N PRO A 145 -20.22 10.57 -13.62
CA PRO A 145 -18.78 10.69 -13.83
C PRO A 145 -18.45 11.09 -15.28
N ARG A 146 -17.39 11.87 -15.57
CA ARG A 146 -16.71 11.75 -16.89
C ARG A 146 -15.42 12.52 -17.06
N SER A 147 -15.27 13.73 -16.53
CA SER A 147 -14.03 14.50 -16.68
C SER A 147 -14.04 15.69 -15.74
N TYR A 148 -12.94 15.89 -15.02
CA TYR A 148 -12.76 17.04 -14.16
C TYR A 148 -11.85 18.08 -14.82
N SER A 149 -12.13 19.36 -14.59
CA SER A 149 -11.28 20.48 -14.99
C SER A 149 -10.86 21.30 -13.77
N ALA A 150 -9.72 21.98 -13.86
CA ALA A 150 -9.27 22.92 -12.84
C ALA A 150 -10.24 24.12 -12.73
N ASP A 151 -10.72 24.64 -13.87
CA ASP A 151 -11.58 25.82 -13.87
C ASP A 151 -13.05 25.47 -13.65
N LYS A 152 -13.70 26.26 -12.78
CA LYS A 152 -15.16 26.24 -12.62
C LYS A 152 -15.82 26.82 -13.86
N ARG A 153 -16.74 26.07 -14.45
CA ARG A 153 -17.58 26.51 -15.57
C ARG A 153 -18.99 26.84 -15.09
N TRP A 154 -19.75 27.56 -15.90
CA TRP A 154 -21.13 27.95 -15.58
C TRP A 154 -22.06 26.74 -15.36
N ASN A 155 -21.76 25.61 -16.00
CA ASN A 155 -22.50 24.35 -15.90
C ASN A 155 -21.83 23.33 -14.97
N SER A 156 -20.89 23.75 -14.11
CA SER A 156 -20.27 22.86 -13.13
C SER A 156 -21.23 22.58 -11.99
N CYS A 157 -21.86 21.40 -11.98
CA CYS A 157 -22.80 20.99 -10.94
C CYS A 157 -22.14 20.15 -9.84
N VAL A 158 -20.92 19.66 -10.05
CA VAL A 158 -20.17 18.91 -9.03
C VAL A 158 -18.73 19.39 -8.96
N ARG A 159 -18.14 19.27 -7.77
CA ARG A 159 -16.71 19.52 -7.55
C ARG A 159 -16.11 18.45 -6.66
N ARG A 160 -14.81 18.21 -6.83
CA ARG A 160 -14.03 17.39 -5.90
C ARG A 160 -12.65 17.95 -5.66
N ARG A 161 -12.09 17.70 -4.49
CA ARG A 161 -10.68 18.00 -4.17
C ARG A 161 -9.99 16.76 -3.64
N LYS A 162 -8.70 16.64 -3.92
CA LYS A 162 -7.91 15.47 -3.57
C LYS A 162 -7.17 15.74 -2.26
N TRP A 163 -7.47 14.95 -1.25
CA TRP A 163 -6.71 14.87 -0.01
C TRP A 163 -5.64 13.80 -0.13
N VAL A 164 -4.43 14.13 0.30
CA VAL A 164 -3.28 13.23 0.32
C VAL A 164 -2.65 13.17 1.70
N ARG A 165 -2.14 11.99 2.06
CA ARG A 165 -1.37 11.79 3.28
C ARG A 165 -0.35 10.70 3.04
N TYR A 166 0.90 10.97 3.42
CA TYR A 166 1.98 10.00 3.21
C TYR A 166 2.18 9.17 4.47
N ARG A 167 2.25 7.85 4.28
CA ARG A 167 2.77 6.93 5.28
C ARG A 167 4.14 6.41 4.85
N ARG A 168 5.03 6.27 5.82
CA ARG A 168 6.39 5.78 5.64
C ARG A 168 6.56 4.46 6.39
N TYR A 169 7.22 3.51 5.76
CA TYR A 169 7.61 2.25 6.40
C TYR A 169 8.79 2.49 7.35
N VAL A 170 8.72 1.96 8.57
CA VAL A 170 9.70 2.21 9.65
C VAL A 170 10.28 0.94 10.27
N ALA A 171 9.72 -0.24 10.01
CA ALA A 171 10.27 -1.52 10.50
C ALA A 171 11.41 -2.02 9.60
N LEU A 172 12.46 -1.20 9.46
CA LEU A 172 13.67 -1.54 8.73
C LEU A 172 14.61 -2.37 9.62
N ASP A 173 15.39 -3.23 8.99
CA ASP A 173 16.38 -4.11 9.62
C ASP A 173 15.82 -5.01 10.73
N THR A 174 14.50 -5.25 10.71
CA THR A 174 13.78 -6.12 11.64
C THR A 174 12.63 -6.84 10.94
N TRP A 175 12.19 -7.94 11.51
CA TRP A 175 11.04 -8.69 11.05
C TRP A 175 9.73 -8.00 11.45
N SER A 176 8.81 -7.88 10.50
CA SER A 176 7.47 -7.37 10.74
C SER A 176 6.42 -8.37 10.29
N ALA A 177 5.42 -8.62 11.16
CA ALA A 177 4.29 -9.46 10.82
C ALA A 177 3.36 -8.76 9.81
N VAL A 178 2.93 -9.52 8.81
CA VAL A 178 1.95 -9.09 7.81
C VAL A 178 0.55 -9.46 8.33
N PRO A 179 -0.46 -8.59 8.21
CA PRO A 179 -1.81 -8.90 8.66
C PRO A 179 -2.33 -10.20 8.05
N PRO A 180 -2.87 -11.14 8.85
CA PRO A 180 -3.46 -12.36 8.34
C PRO A 180 -4.77 -12.06 7.58
N ILE A 181 -5.20 -13.02 6.75
CA ILE A 181 -6.47 -12.91 5.98
C ILE A 181 -7.67 -12.80 6.92
N HIS A 182 -7.64 -13.54 8.03
CA HIS A 182 -8.69 -13.57 9.05
C HIS A 182 -8.10 -13.19 10.40
N GLN A 183 -8.92 -12.64 11.29
CA GLN A 183 -8.52 -12.33 12.66
C GLN A 183 -7.94 -13.56 13.39
N ASP A 184 -8.51 -14.73 13.13
CA ASP A 184 -7.95 -16.02 13.54
C ASP A 184 -7.17 -16.59 12.35
N HIS A 185 -5.84 -16.47 12.41
CA HIS A 185 -4.93 -16.89 11.33
C HIS A 185 -4.97 -18.41 11.07
N THR A 186 -5.48 -19.21 12.00
CA THR A 186 -5.58 -20.67 11.83
C THR A 186 -6.72 -21.10 10.90
N LYS A 187 -7.66 -20.19 10.58
CA LYS A 187 -8.79 -20.48 9.67
C LYS A 187 -8.37 -20.65 8.21
N GLU A 188 -7.37 -19.90 7.77
CA GLU A 188 -6.84 -19.97 6.41
C GLU A 188 -5.31 -19.75 6.47
N PRO A 189 -4.55 -20.74 6.97
CA PRO A 189 -3.13 -20.60 7.20
C PRO A 189 -2.37 -20.57 5.87
N PHE A 190 -1.28 -19.81 5.81
CA PHE A 190 -0.37 -19.85 4.67
C PHE A 190 0.50 -21.11 4.72
N ILE A 191 0.72 -21.70 3.54
CA ILE A 191 1.56 -22.89 3.36
C ILE A 191 2.72 -22.63 2.40
N ASP A 192 2.61 -21.60 1.57
CA ASP A 192 3.66 -21.20 0.65
C ASP A 192 3.67 -19.69 0.40
N ILE A 193 4.83 -19.16 0.06
CA ILE A 193 5.07 -17.77 -0.33
C ILE A 193 6.05 -17.69 -1.49
N SER A 194 5.85 -16.70 -2.35
CA SER A 194 6.76 -16.35 -3.45
C SER A 194 6.73 -14.85 -3.68
N VAL A 195 7.81 -14.29 -4.22
CA VAL A 195 7.95 -12.86 -4.52
C VAL A 195 8.58 -12.67 -5.90
N GLY A 196 8.18 -11.61 -6.61
CA GLY A 196 8.59 -11.30 -7.97
C GLY A 196 7.81 -10.11 -8.50
N GLY A 197 7.38 -10.12 -9.76
CA GLY A 197 6.46 -9.12 -10.31
C GLY A 197 7.00 -8.44 -11.57
N GLY A 198 8.25 -7.98 -11.57
CA GLY A 198 8.85 -7.29 -12.72
C GLY A 198 8.96 -8.12 -14.00
N GLU A 199 8.95 -9.45 -13.87
CA GLU A 199 8.95 -10.38 -15.02
C GLU A 199 7.54 -10.72 -15.52
N VAL A 200 6.48 -10.24 -14.86
CA VAL A 200 5.10 -10.51 -15.27
C VAL A 200 4.80 -9.72 -16.56
N PRO A 201 4.34 -10.38 -17.64
CA PRO A 201 4.08 -9.70 -18.90
C PRO A 201 3.07 -8.56 -18.77
N GLY A 202 3.47 -7.36 -19.19
CA GLY A 202 2.63 -6.15 -19.17
C GLY A 202 2.67 -5.34 -17.86
N GLU A 203 3.50 -5.75 -16.90
CA GLU A 203 3.71 -5.01 -15.65
C GLU A 203 4.99 -4.17 -15.70
N ASP A 204 5.10 -3.23 -14.76
CA ASP A 204 6.31 -2.43 -14.58
C ASP A 204 7.46 -3.31 -14.07
N ALA A 205 8.66 -3.13 -14.63
CA ALA A 205 9.84 -3.90 -14.23
C ALA A 205 10.20 -3.70 -12.75
N ASP A 206 9.87 -2.53 -12.20
CA ASP A 206 10.11 -2.21 -10.79
C ASP A 206 8.96 -2.68 -9.86
N LYS A 207 7.94 -3.34 -10.42
CA LYS A 207 6.78 -3.78 -9.64
C LYS A 207 7.12 -5.02 -8.82
N LEU A 208 7.04 -4.87 -7.51
CA LEU A 208 7.10 -5.98 -6.57
C LEU A 208 5.70 -6.56 -6.32
N MET A 209 5.58 -7.87 -6.40
CA MET A 209 4.39 -8.64 -6.10
C MET A 209 4.75 -9.79 -5.17
N VAL A 210 3.84 -10.09 -4.24
CA VAL A 210 3.98 -11.20 -3.32
C VAL A 210 2.77 -12.11 -3.46
N TRP A 211 3.05 -13.39 -3.67
CA TRP A 211 2.05 -14.44 -3.74
C TRP A 211 2.11 -15.31 -2.49
N GLY A 212 0.95 -15.59 -1.91
CA GLY A 212 0.77 -16.55 -0.84
C GLY A 212 -0.20 -17.64 -1.26
N VAL A 213 0.13 -18.90 -0.94
CA VAL A 213 -0.78 -20.04 -1.08
C VAL A 213 -1.27 -20.44 0.30
N THR A 214 -2.59 -20.60 0.44
CA THR A 214 -3.21 -21.02 1.70
C THR A 214 -3.49 -22.51 1.72
N ALA A 215 -3.67 -23.10 2.91
CA ALA A 215 -4.04 -24.50 3.07
C ALA A 215 -5.39 -24.87 2.42
N LEU A 216 -6.19 -23.86 2.04
CA LEU A 216 -7.43 -24.03 1.28
C LEU A 216 -7.21 -24.00 -0.24
N ASN A 217 -5.96 -24.09 -0.71
CA ASN A 217 -5.56 -24.00 -2.12
C ASN A 217 -5.96 -22.69 -2.80
N ARG A 218 -6.03 -21.59 -2.03
CA ARG A 218 -6.26 -20.24 -2.58
C ARG A 218 -4.93 -19.54 -2.79
N VAL A 219 -4.80 -18.90 -3.94
CA VAL A 219 -3.69 -17.99 -4.23
C VAL A 219 -4.12 -16.58 -3.90
N ARG A 220 -3.34 -15.89 -3.08
CA ARG A 220 -3.48 -14.47 -2.78
C ARG A 220 -2.30 -13.74 -3.38
N CYS A 221 -2.55 -12.60 -4.02
CA CYS A 221 -1.52 -11.70 -4.51
C CYS A 221 -1.77 -10.32 -3.90
N THR A 222 -0.73 -9.69 -3.38
CA THR A 222 -0.77 -8.30 -2.94
C THR A 222 0.16 -7.47 -3.83
N PHE A 223 -0.35 -6.30 -4.24
CA PHE A 223 0.36 -5.28 -5.02
C PHE A 223 0.85 -4.16 -4.09
#